data_AF-A0A5R8KDL2-F1
#
_entry.id   AF-A0A5R8KDL2-F1
#
_cell.length_a   1.000
_cell.length_b   1.000
_cell.length_c   1.000
_cell.angle_alpha   90.00
_cell.angle_beta   90.00
_cell.angle_gamma   90.00
#
_symmetry.space_group_name_H-M   'P 1'
#
loop_
_entity.id
_entity.type
_entity.pdbx_description
1 polymer ?
#
loop_
_entity_poly.entity_id
_entity_poly.type
_entity_poly.pdbx_seq_one_letter_code
_entity_poly.pdbx_strand_id
1 'polypeptide(L)'
;MEKAYNVDLLPEKLAQLTNLIREGESSAAEELGSSGSSNAVDALTLALTSKSWNLRDKALTGIRAAIKKHRATPKFMEALADPIAAILKHPFTIKKRDQPQDAQFACQKAIQILPQIDGEKAISLLNDPKILRLTNPDLTEVLKALNVLPGAVRIDINDWLKTIRPAAVSDTYPYPNIYSELLCSLAHHNHPSLQEHTRDVEKNFPYYSDAQVGAAEAKCIVRGLPHDFVSRIIEIHYELPWDRLSKPVQNLAVAIELDAYTYSGIEQYILQGGHRVEFAIETLQIMGKHTLLWKLQQCIELFGPAGIPIDFKERADRMDENDGFIFSSIMDMQYQENLKSRDLKVLYYNFAAQHAEEILLCLKEATSAVK
;
A
#
# COMPACT_ATOMS: atom_id res chain seq x y z
N MET A 1 -17.45 -0.33 18.01
CA MET A 1 -16.94 0.96 18.55
C MET A 1 -15.78 0.71 19.49
N GLU A 2 -14.53 0.79 19.02
CA GLU A 2 -13.49 1.30 19.91
C GLU A 2 -13.75 2.79 20.07
N LYS A 3 -13.95 3.26 21.32
CA LYS A 3 -13.96 4.70 21.59
C LYS A 3 -12.62 5.25 21.08
N ALA A 4 -12.66 6.22 20.18
CA ALA A 4 -11.49 7.04 19.88
C ALA A 4 -11.11 7.79 21.16
N TYR A 5 -10.28 7.16 22.00
CA TYR A 5 -9.71 7.82 23.16
C TYR A 5 -8.66 8.79 22.64
N ASN A 6 -9.13 9.99 22.26
CA ASN A 6 -8.24 11.14 22.17
C ASN A 6 -7.89 11.53 23.60
N VAL A 7 -6.85 10.88 24.15
CA VAL A 7 -6.32 11.24 25.45
C VAL A 7 -5.44 12.45 25.21
N ASP A 8 -6.00 13.62 25.47
CA ASP A 8 -5.20 14.84 25.51
C ASP A 8 -4.02 14.61 26.44
N LEU A 9 -2.84 14.97 25.95
CA LEU A 9 -1.62 14.88 26.74
C LEU A 9 -1.76 15.78 27.96
N LEU A 10 -1.39 15.25 29.13
CA LEU A 10 -1.30 16.05 30.34
C LEU A 10 -0.39 17.27 30.08
N PRO A 11 -0.74 18.47 30.57
CA PRO A 11 0.02 19.70 30.28
C PRO A 11 1.52 19.57 30.59
N GLU A 12 1.88 18.88 31.66
CA GLU A 12 3.27 18.63 32.06
C GLU A 12 4.03 17.78 31.03
N LYS A 13 3.40 16.71 30.53
CA LYS A 13 3.97 15.84 29.50
C LYS A 13 4.11 16.58 28.17
N LEU A 14 3.11 17.38 27.79
CA LEU A 14 3.18 18.23 26.60
C LEU A 14 4.36 19.22 26.69
N ALA A 15 4.53 19.89 27.84
CA ALA A 15 5.62 20.82 28.07
C ALA A 15 6.99 20.12 28.00
N GLN A 16 7.12 18.94 28.63
CA GLN A 16 8.33 18.13 28.57
C GLN A 16 8.70 17.76 27.12
N LEU A 17 7.77 17.18 26.36
CA LEU A 17 8.01 16.79 24.98
C LEU A 17 8.32 17.99 24.08
N THR A 18 7.69 19.14 24.34
CA THR A 18 7.98 20.38 23.59
C THR A 18 9.40 20.88 23.84
N ASN A 19 9.91 20.78 25.08
CA ASN A 19 11.30 21.14 25.38
C ASN A 19 12.29 20.18 24.71
N LEU A 20 12.01 18.87 24.73
CA LEU A 20 12.81 17.87 24.03
C LEU A 20 12.88 18.16 22.51
N ILE A 21 11.78 18.58 21.89
CA ILE A 21 11.78 19.02 20.48
C ILE A 21 12.71 20.22 20.24
N ARG A 22 12.73 21.20 21.15
CA ARG A 22 13.64 22.36 21.06
C ARG A 22 15.11 21.95 21.19
N GLU A 23 15.38 20.92 21.98
CA GLU A 23 16.72 20.34 22.16
C GLU A 23 17.14 19.45 20.98
N GLY A 24 16.21 19.12 20.08
CA GLY A 24 16.47 18.32 18.88
C GLY A 24 16.12 16.84 19.02
N GLU A 25 15.41 16.46 20.09
CA GLU A 25 15.01 15.07 20.34
C GLU A 25 13.82 14.67 19.45
N SER A 26 14.15 14.00 18.36
CA SER A 26 13.19 13.63 17.32
C SER A 26 12.11 12.63 17.77
N SER A 27 12.40 11.78 18.77
CA SER A 27 11.43 10.84 19.37
C SER A 27 10.26 11.57 20.02
N ALA A 28 10.49 12.76 20.59
CA ALA A 28 9.43 13.57 21.17
C ALA A 28 8.46 14.11 20.10
N ALA A 29 8.96 14.43 18.91
CA ALA A 29 8.12 14.85 17.79
C ALA A 29 7.24 13.69 17.27
N GLU A 30 7.77 12.48 17.21
CA GLU A 30 7.00 11.28 16.84
C GLU A 30 5.91 10.97 17.87
N GLU A 31 6.23 11.06 19.16
CA GLU A 31 5.28 10.83 20.24
C GLU A 31 4.15 11.87 20.25
N LEU A 32 4.49 13.17 20.14
CA LEU A 32 3.48 14.23 20.04
C LEU A 32 2.61 14.05 18.80
N GLY A 33 3.19 13.72 17.65
CA GLY A 33 2.45 13.50 16.41
C GLY A 33 1.46 12.36 16.54
N SER A 34 1.87 11.26 17.19
CA SER A 34 1.06 10.05 17.39
C SER A 34 -0.13 10.23 18.33
N SER A 35 -0.15 11.33 19.11
CA SER A 35 -1.26 11.65 20.00
C SER A 35 -2.52 12.08 19.23
N GLY A 36 -2.36 12.80 18.10
CA GLY A 36 -3.49 13.41 17.37
C GLY A 36 -4.17 14.58 18.10
N SER A 37 -3.61 15.04 19.23
CA SER A 37 -4.19 16.09 20.07
C SER A 37 -3.95 17.47 19.49
N SER A 38 -4.99 18.32 19.47
CA SER A 38 -4.87 19.71 19.04
C SER A 38 -3.93 20.55 19.91
N ASN A 39 -3.65 20.11 21.15
CA ASN A 39 -2.73 20.80 22.05
C ASN A 39 -1.26 20.62 21.61
N ALA A 40 -0.96 19.62 20.79
CA ALA A 40 0.39 19.36 20.27
C ALA A 40 0.73 20.17 19.00
N VAL A 41 -0.22 20.92 18.43
CA VAL A 41 -0.07 21.60 17.13
C VAL A 41 1.11 22.57 17.10
N ASP A 42 1.28 23.39 18.14
CA ASP A 42 2.37 24.38 18.16
C ASP A 42 3.74 23.71 18.21
N ALA A 43 3.88 22.67 19.04
CA ALA A 43 5.11 21.91 19.17
C ALA A 43 5.43 21.12 17.89
N LEU A 44 4.41 20.57 17.22
CA LEU A 44 4.57 19.89 15.93
C LEU A 44 4.90 20.87 14.80
N THR A 45 4.30 22.06 14.80
CA THR A 45 4.65 23.12 13.84
C THR A 45 6.11 23.52 13.99
N LEU A 46 6.60 23.66 15.23
CA LEU A 46 8.01 23.88 15.50
C LEU A 46 8.89 22.76 14.92
N ALA A 47 8.52 21.49 15.14
CA ALA A 47 9.26 20.36 14.58
C ALA A 47 9.25 20.32 13.04
N LEU A 48 8.10 20.56 12.40
CA LEU A 48 7.92 20.55 10.94
C LEU A 48 8.66 21.70 10.25
N THR A 49 8.83 22.83 10.92
CA THR A 49 9.59 23.99 10.43
C THR A 49 11.06 23.97 10.83
N SER A 50 11.48 23.02 11.68
CA SER A 50 12.87 22.88 12.14
C SER A 50 13.85 22.75 10.97
N LYS A 51 15.10 23.17 11.15
CA LYS A 51 16.15 22.92 10.15
C LYS A 51 16.56 21.44 10.08
N SER A 52 16.24 20.66 11.11
CA SER A 52 16.56 19.23 11.17
C SER A 52 15.52 18.42 10.39
N TRP A 53 15.96 17.74 9.32
CA TRP A 53 15.11 16.85 8.56
C TRP A 53 14.63 15.64 9.35
N ASN A 54 15.45 15.12 10.27
CA ASN A 54 15.05 14.04 11.16
C ASN A 54 13.87 14.45 12.06
N LEU A 55 13.85 15.68 12.59
CA LEU A 55 12.69 16.16 13.35
C LEU A 55 11.41 16.22 12.50
N ARG A 56 11.52 16.70 11.26
CA ARG A 56 10.38 16.77 10.34
C ARG A 56 9.86 15.38 10.02
N ASP A 57 10.76 14.45 9.69
CA ASP A 57 10.43 13.07 9.38
C ASP A 57 9.70 12.38 10.54
N LYS A 58 10.19 12.60 11.76
CA LYS A 58 9.61 12.02 12.97
C LYS A 58 8.27 12.64 13.34
N ALA A 59 8.11 13.95 13.21
CA ALA A 59 6.81 14.61 13.34
C ALA A 59 5.78 14.02 12.35
N LEU A 60 6.15 13.89 11.07
CA LEU A 60 5.28 13.31 10.04
C LEU A 60 4.97 11.83 10.30
N THR A 61 5.94 11.06 10.81
CA THR A 61 5.74 9.66 11.21
C THR A 61 4.65 9.54 12.28
N GLY A 62 4.72 10.40 13.30
CA GLY A 62 3.71 10.46 14.35
C GLY A 62 2.34 10.89 13.82
N ILE A 63 2.29 11.96 13.01
CA ILE A 63 1.04 12.45 12.40
C ILE A 63 0.36 11.35 11.58
N ARG A 64 1.11 10.64 10.74
CA ARG A 64 0.59 9.51 9.95
C ARG A 64 0.03 8.39 10.84
N ALA A 65 0.70 8.10 11.95
CA ALA A 65 0.22 7.10 12.91
C ALA A 65 -1.09 7.53 13.59
N ALA A 66 -1.23 8.82 13.92
CA ALA A 66 -2.46 9.35 14.48
C ALA A 66 -3.63 9.30 13.49
N ILE A 67 -3.40 9.60 12.21
CA ILE A 67 -4.41 9.47 11.15
C ILE A 67 -4.83 8.02 10.99
N LYS A 68 -3.87 7.10 10.83
CA LYS A 68 -4.14 5.66 10.65
C LYS A 68 -4.90 5.04 11.83
N LYS A 69 -4.65 5.53 13.05
CA LYS A 69 -5.33 5.05 14.27
C LYS A 69 -6.60 5.83 14.60
N HIS A 70 -7.09 6.68 13.69
CA HIS A 70 -8.27 7.53 13.89
C HIS A 70 -8.21 8.39 15.17
N ARG A 71 -7.01 8.84 15.55
CA ARG A 71 -6.76 9.74 16.70
C ARG A 71 -6.67 11.21 16.30
N ALA A 72 -6.29 11.48 15.06
CA ALA A 72 -6.15 12.83 14.54
C ALA A 72 -7.52 13.54 14.48
N THR A 73 -7.70 14.59 15.28
CA THR A 73 -8.92 15.41 15.22
C THR A 73 -8.96 16.28 13.96
N PRO A 74 -10.16 16.70 13.48
CA PRO A 74 -10.26 17.64 12.36
C PRO A 74 -9.45 18.93 12.57
N LYS A 75 -9.52 19.51 13.77
CA LYS A 75 -8.76 20.72 14.14
C LYS A 75 -7.24 20.49 14.08
N PHE A 76 -6.77 19.30 14.50
CA PHE A 76 -5.36 18.92 14.39
C PHE A 76 -4.91 18.81 12.93
N MET A 77 -5.72 18.16 12.08
CA MET A 77 -5.41 18.00 10.65
C MET A 77 -5.39 19.35 9.92
N GLU A 78 -6.41 20.19 10.15
CA GLU A 78 -6.52 21.52 9.55
C GLU A 78 -5.32 22.40 9.91
N ALA A 79 -4.94 22.44 11.20
CA ALA A 79 -3.85 23.30 11.65
C ALA A 79 -2.46 22.86 11.16
N LEU A 80 -2.29 21.59 10.81
CA LEU A 80 -1.01 21.06 10.32
C LEU A 80 -0.89 21.05 8.80
N ALA A 81 -1.95 21.38 8.05
CA ALA A 81 -1.93 21.39 6.59
C ALA A 81 -0.85 22.32 6.01
N ASP A 82 -0.74 23.56 6.50
CA ASP A 82 0.24 24.53 6.02
C ASP A 82 1.70 24.17 6.40
N PRO A 83 2.00 23.79 7.66
CA PRO A 83 3.32 23.28 8.03
C PRO A 83 3.76 22.08 7.19
N ILE A 84 2.87 21.13 6.90
CA ILE A 84 3.18 19.95 6.08
C ILE A 84 3.40 20.37 4.62
N ALA A 85 2.53 21.21 4.07
CA ALA A 85 2.67 21.75 2.72
C ALA A 85 3.99 22.51 2.51
N ALA A 86 4.49 23.20 3.54
CA ALA A 86 5.76 23.91 3.48
C ALA A 86 6.96 22.97 3.23
N ILE A 87 6.87 21.70 3.64
CA ILE A 87 7.91 20.69 3.38
C ILE A 87 8.06 20.45 1.88
N LEU A 88 6.95 20.41 1.14
CA LEU A 88 6.92 20.17 -0.31
C LEU A 88 7.44 21.35 -1.14
N LYS A 89 7.56 22.55 -0.55
CA LYS A 89 8.15 23.72 -1.21
C LYS A 89 9.68 23.62 -1.30
N HIS A 90 10.30 22.72 -0.54
CA HIS A 90 11.72 22.44 -0.71
C HIS A 90 11.94 21.72 -2.05
N PRO A 91 12.91 22.16 -2.85
CA PRO A 91 13.07 21.61 -4.19
C PRO A 91 13.40 20.11 -4.11
N PHE A 92 12.66 19.31 -4.88
CA PHE A 92 13.02 17.96 -5.30
C PHE A 92 14.24 18.06 -6.23
N THR A 93 15.37 18.52 -5.69
CA THR A 93 16.63 18.54 -6.42
C THR A 93 17.20 17.14 -6.41
N ILE A 94 17.53 16.64 -7.60
CA ILE A 94 18.31 15.43 -7.83
C ILE A 94 19.42 15.36 -6.78
N LYS A 95 19.47 14.25 -6.03
CA LYS A 95 20.44 13.91 -4.98
C LYS A 95 21.67 14.80 -5.04
N LYS A 96 21.65 15.93 -4.33
CA LYS A 96 22.93 16.50 -3.91
C LYS A 96 23.52 15.43 -3.01
N ARG A 97 24.81 15.17 -3.18
CA ARG A 97 25.61 14.31 -2.28
C ARG A 97 25.39 14.68 -0.79
N ASP A 98 24.87 15.88 -0.55
CA ASP A 98 24.65 16.52 0.75
C ASP A 98 23.18 16.57 1.21
N GLN A 99 22.21 16.01 0.46
CA GLN A 99 20.82 15.96 0.95
C GLN A 99 20.65 14.77 1.89
N PRO A 100 20.31 14.97 3.18
CA PRO A 100 20.14 13.88 4.13
C PRO A 100 19.04 12.93 3.68
N GLN A 101 19.22 11.63 3.93
CA GLN A 101 18.19 10.61 3.65
C GLN A 101 16.84 10.96 4.30
N ASP A 102 16.89 11.54 5.50
CA ASP A 102 15.72 12.03 6.24
C ASP A 102 14.91 13.09 5.47
N ALA A 103 15.56 13.87 4.61
CA ALA A 103 14.86 14.87 3.81
C ALA A 103 13.94 14.22 2.78
N GLN A 104 14.43 13.16 2.13
CA GLN A 104 13.63 12.40 1.18
C GLN A 104 12.45 11.73 1.89
N PHE A 105 12.69 11.09 3.04
CA PHE A 105 11.62 10.45 3.80
C PHE A 105 10.57 11.44 4.30
N ALA A 106 10.99 12.63 4.77
CA ALA A 106 10.06 13.68 5.16
C ALA A 106 9.22 14.16 3.97
N CYS A 107 9.83 14.39 2.79
CA CYS A 107 9.08 14.77 1.59
C CYS A 107 8.06 13.69 1.18
N GLN A 108 8.47 12.43 1.12
CA GLN A 108 7.57 11.32 0.78
C GLN A 108 6.41 11.18 1.77
N LYS A 109 6.66 11.30 3.07
CA LYS A 109 5.61 11.30 4.09
C LYS A 109 4.67 12.50 3.94
N ALA A 110 5.19 13.69 3.64
CA ALA A 110 4.36 14.87 3.39
C ALA A 110 3.48 14.69 2.15
N ILE A 111 3.99 14.10 1.07
CA ILE A 111 3.21 13.74 -0.14
C ILE A 111 2.07 12.79 0.21
N GLN A 112 2.32 11.80 1.07
CA GLN A 112 1.31 10.81 1.48
C GLN A 112 0.26 11.38 2.46
N ILE A 113 0.67 12.28 3.36
CA ILE A 113 -0.21 12.81 4.41
C ILE A 113 -1.08 13.95 3.90
N LEU A 114 -0.56 14.84 3.05
CA LEU A 114 -1.28 16.05 2.64
C LEU A 114 -2.66 15.76 1.99
N PRO A 115 -2.82 14.78 1.09
CA PRO A 115 -4.13 14.41 0.54
C PRO A 115 -5.16 13.99 1.59
N GLN A 116 -4.71 13.45 2.73
CA GLN A 116 -5.58 12.95 3.80
C GLN A 116 -6.08 14.08 4.71
N ILE A 117 -5.39 15.23 4.73
CA ILE A 117 -5.73 16.37 5.60
C ILE A 117 -6.32 17.56 4.83
N ASP A 118 -5.86 17.79 3.60
CA ASP A 118 -6.24 18.94 2.77
C ASP A 118 -6.06 18.58 1.28
N GLY A 119 -7.10 17.98 0.71
CA GLY A 119 -7.10 17.50 -0.68
C GLY A 119 -6.94 18.61 -1.71
N GLU A 120 -7.55 19.79 -1.50
CA GLU A 120 -7.43 20.91 -2.45
C GLU A 120 -6.00 21.46 -2.50
N LYS A 121 -5.36 21.60 -1.33
CA LYS A 121 -3.97 22.03 -1.23
C LYS A 121 -3.02 20.97 -1.80
N ALA A 122 -3.29 19.69 -1.55
CA ALA A 122 -2.55 18.59 -2.17
C ALA A 122 -2.60 18.68 -3.70
N ILE A 123 -3.80 18.82 -4.29
CA ILE A 123 -3.99 18.97 -5.74
C ILE A 123 -3.20 20.17 -6.26
N SER A 124 -3.31 21.32 -5.60
CA SER A 124 -2.64 22.54 -6.04
C SER A 124 -1.12 22.42 -6.03
N LEU A 125 -0.54 21.82 -4.98
CA LEU A 125 0.91 21.73 -4.84
C LEU A 125 1.49 20.60 -5.68
N LEU A 126 0.89 19.41 -5.62
CA LEU A 126 1.42 18.23 -6.28
C LEU A 126 1.32 18.30 -7.81
N ASN A 127 0.44 19.14 -8.37
CA ASN A 127 0.41 19.44 -9.82
C ASN A 127 1.37 20.57 -10.24
N ASP A 128 2.12 21.20 -9.33
CA ASP A 128 3.11 22.21 -9.71
C ASP A 128 4.14 21.57 -10.68
N PRO A 129 4.46 22.18 -11.83
CA PRO A 129 5.41 21.62 -12.80
C PRO A 129 6.82 21.34 -12.24
N LYS A 130 7.18 21.92 -11.09
CA LYS A 130 8.43 21.61 -10.38
C LYS A 130 8.36 20.28 -9.63
N ILE A 131 7.16 19.82 -9.29
CA ILE A 131 6.87 18.57 -8.58
C ILE A 131 6.42 17.49 -9.58
N LEU A 132 5.37 17.76 -10.36
CA LEU A 132 4.83 16.83 -11.34
C LEU A 132 5.64 16.87 -12.63
N ARG A 133 6.76 16.14 -12.64
CA ARG A 133 7.66 16.01 -13.80
C ARG A 133 8.39 14.67 -13.80
N LEU A 134 8.71 14.14 -14.98
CA LEU A 134 9.44 12.87 -15.16
C LEU A 134 10.81 12.81 -14.47
N THR A 135 11.43 13.95 -14.21
CA THR A 135 12.73 14.04 -13.53
C THR A 135 12.64 14.10 -12.00
N ASN A 136 11.43 14.10 -11.43
CA ASN A 136 11.25 14.05 -9.98
C ASN A 136 11.52 12.62 -9.47
N PRO A 137 12.51 12.42 -8.56
CA PRO A 137 12.81 11.10 -8.02
C PRO A 137 11.65 10.48 -7.21
N ASP A 138 10.74 11.31 -6.68
CA ASP A 138 9.57 10.87 -5.91
C ASP A 138 8.28 10.89 -6.76
N LEU A 139 8.38 10.95 -8.09
CA LEU A 139 7.23 11.05 -9.00
C LEU A 139 6.19 9.95 -8.76
N THR A 140 6.62 8.71 -8.51
CA THR A 140 5.71 7.60 -8.20
C THR A 140 4.84 7.92 -6.99
N GLU A 141 5.41 8.47 -5.91
CA GLU A 141 4.67 8.82 -4.71
C GLU A 141 3.75 10.04 -4.94
N VAL A 142 4.18 11.00 -5.76
CA VAL A 142 3.34 12.14 -6.20
C VAL A 142 2.11 11.64 -6.96
N LEU A 143 2.29 10.73 -7.92
CA LEU A 143 1.19 10.19 -8.72
C LEU A 143 0.23 9.36 -7.86
N LYS A 144 0.72 8.51 -6.95
CA LYS A 144 -0.13 7.81 -5.96
C LYS A 144 -0.98 8.77 -5.14
N ALA A 145 -0.35 9.81 -4.60
CA ALA A 145 -1.02 10.83 -3.79
C ALA A 145 -2.06 11.63 -4.57
N LEU A 146 -1.87 11.81 -5.88
CA LEU A 146 -2.88 12.38 -6.76
C LEU A 146 -3.98 11.36 -7.11
N ASN A 147 -3.64 10.09 -7.34
CA ASN A 147 -4.62 9.05 -7.70
C ASN A 147 -5.62 8.75 -6.57
N VAL A 148 -5.24 8.93 -5.30
CA VAL A 148 -6.20 8.84 -4.18
C VAL A 148 -7.23 9.99 -4.19
N LEU A 149 -6.98 11.06 -4.95
CA LEU A 149 -7.89 12.19 -5.15
C LEU A 149 -8.47 12.11 -6.58
N PRO A 150 -9.69 11.59 -6.78
CA PRO A 150 -10.23 11.36 -8.12
C PRO A 150 -10.18 12.63 -9.00
N GLY A 151 -9.62 12.51 -10.21
CA GLY A 151 -9.50 13.61 -11.16
C GLY A 151 -8.43 14.67 -10.83
N ALA A 152 -7.53 14.37 -9.90
CA ALA A 152 -6.53 15.34 -9.43
C ALA A 152 -5.37 15.58 -10.39
N VAL A 153 -5.05 14.65 -11.30
CA VAL A 153 -3.93 14.81 -12.25
C VAL A 153 -4.37 15.73 -13.40
N ARG A 154 -3.77 16.92 -13.50
CA ARG A 154 -4.19 17.99 -14.44
C ARG A 154 -3.34 18.12 -15.69
N ILE A 155 -2.54 17.11 -16.01
CA ILE A 155 -1.65 17.12 -17.17
C ILE A 155 -2.05 16.02 -18.16
N ASP A 156 -1.71 16.23 -19.43
CA ASP A 156 -1.77 15.16 -20.42
C ASP A 156 -0.63 14.17 -20.18
N ILE A 157 -0.98 13.02 -19.60
CA ILE A 157 -0.06 11.94 -19.26
C ILE A 157 0.22 10.98 -20.41
N ASN A 158 -0.48 11.09 -21.54
CA ASN A 158 -0.36 10.14 -22.64
C ASN A 158 1.04 10.18 -23.28
N ASP A 159 1.63 11.37 -23.39
CA ASP A 159 2.99 11.53 -23.92
C ASP A 159 4.06 11.05 -22.94
N TRP A 160 3.78 11.08 -21.63
CA TRP A 160 4.66 10.50 -20.63
C TRP A 160 4.69 8.98 -20.73
N LEU A 161 3.54 8.34 -20.89
CA LEU A 161 3.45 6.89 -21.10
C LEU A 161 4.29 6.46 -22.31
N LYS A 162 4.16 7.14 -23.45
CA LYS A 162 4.99 6.86 -24.64
C LYS A 162 6.48 7.05 -24.36
N THR A 163 6.84 8.11 -23.65
CA THR A 163 8.23 8.47 -23.32
C THR A 163 8.90 7.42 -22.45
N ILE A 164 8.24 6.95 -21.39
CA ILE A 164 8.84 6.02 -20.42
C ILE A 164 8.63 4.55 -20.80
N ARG A 165 7.75 4.26 -21.78
CA ARG A 165 7.41 2.89 -22.20
C ARG A 165 8.63 2.00 -22.44
N PRO A 166 9.67 2.40 -23.21
CA PRO A 166 10.81 1.50 -23.45
C PRO A 166 11.49 1.05 -22.16
N ALA A 167 11.67 1.95 -21.19
CA ALA A 167 12.30 1.64 -19.92
C ALA A 167 11.39 0.82 -18.99
N ALA A 168 10.07 1.04 -19.06
CA ALA A 168 9.09 0.26 -18.32
C ALA A 168 8.96 -1.18 -18.85
N VAL A 169 9.02 -1.39 -20.17
CA VAL A 169 9.06 -2.72 -20.80
C VAL A 169 10.33 -3.47 -20.41
N SER A 170 11.46 -2.78 -20.25
CA SER A 170 12.71 -3.38 -19.76
C SER A 170 12.75 -3.59 -18.23
N ASP A 171 11.62 -3.44 -17.53
CA ASP A 171 11.48 -3.53 -16.06
C ASP A 171 12.53 -2.70 -15.28
N THR A 172 12.96 -1.57 -15.85
CA THR A 172 14.01 -0.75 -15.25
C THR A 172 13.43 0.16 -14.19
N TYR A 173 13.81 -0.01 -12.92
CA TYR A 173 13.34 0.86 -11.84
C TYR A 173 13.71 2.34 -12.09
N PRO A 174 12.84 3.32 -11.81
CA PRO A 174 11.47 3.22 -11.24
C PRO A 174 10.34 3.18 -12.29
N TYR A 175 10.65 2.98 -13.58
CA TYR A 175 9.72 3.24 -14.67
C TYR A 175 8.46 2.36 -14.69
N PRO A 176 8.49 1.06 -14.35
CA PRO A 176 7.28 0.24 -14.22
C PRO A 176 6.27 0.82 -13.21
N ASN A 177 6.76 1.33 -12.08
CA ASN A 177 5.92 1.92 -11.04
C ASN A 177 5.32 3.25 -11.51
N ILE A 178 6.11 4.08 -12.19
CA ILE A 178 5.58 5.33 -12.77
C ILE A 178 4.52 4.98 -13.82
N TYR A 179 4.79 4.01 -14.70
CA TYR A 179 3.84 3.57 -15.73
C TYR A 179 2.53 3.07 -15.11
N SER A 180 2.61 2.25 -14.05
CA SER A 180 1.48 1.79 -13.25
C SER A 180 0.59 2.94 -12.79
N GLU A 181 1.19 3.94 -12.12
CA GLU A 181 0.43 5.07 -11.59
C GLU A 181 -0.20 5.94 -12.69
N LEU A 182 0.46 6.09 -13.84
CA LEU A 182 -0.10 6.81 -14.98
C LEU A 182 -1.31 6.08 -15.58
N LEU A 183 -1.33 4.74 -15.58
CA LEU A 183 -2.52 3.97 -15.99
C LEU A 183 -3.70 4.21 -15.05
N CYS A 184 -3.46 4.19 -13.73
CA CYS A 184 -4.47 4.53 -12.74
C CYS A 184 -4.98 5.97 -12.93
N SER A 185 -4.10 6.92 -13.23
CA SER A 185 -4.49 8.29 -13.56
C SER A 185 -5.37 8.36 -14.81
N LEU A 186 -5.05 7.62 -15.89
CA LEU A 186 -5.91 7.55 -17.08
C LEU A 186 -7.29 6.96 -16.75
N ALA A 187 -7.34 5.95 -15.88
CA ALA A 187 -8.57 5.32 -15.43
C ALA A 187 -9.47 6.29 -14.66
N HIS A 188 -8.93 7.07 -13.73
CA HIS A 188 -9.70 8.09 -13.01
C HIS A 188 -10.29 9.17 -13.94
N HIS A 189 -9.68 9.39 -15.10
CA HIS A 189 -10.17 10.35 -16.10
C HIS A 189 -11.05 9.72 -17.19
N ASN A 190 -11.32 8.41 -17.13
CA ASN A 190 -11.96 7.66 -18.21
C ASN A 190 -11.33 7.95 -19.58
N HIS A 191 -9.99 8.08 -19.61
CA HIS A 191 -9.30 8.55 -20.80
C HIS A 191 -9.40 7.52 -21.94
N PRO A 192 -9.71 7.92 -23.19
CA PRO A 192 -9.94 6.99 -24.30
C PRO A 192 -8.76 6.05 -24.62
N SER A 193 -7.52 6.49 -24.37
CA SER A 193 -6.32 5.68 -24.63
C SER A 193 -6.05 4.61 -23.58
N LEU A 194 -6.78 4.57 -22.46
CA LEU A 194 -6.53 3.60 -21.39
C LEU A 194 -6.54 2.16 -21.91
N GLN A 195 -7.58 1.81 -22.70
CA GLN A 195 -7.74 0.44 -23.20
C GLN A 195 -6.59 0.02 -24.11
N GLU A 196 -6.03 0.94 -24.88
CA GLU A 196 -4.86 0.69 -25.74
C GLU A 196 -3.64 0.38 -24.87
N HIS A 197 -3.35 1.24 -23.89
CA HIS A 197 -2.19 1.07 -23.01
C HIS A 197 -2.29 -0.18 -22.11
N THR A 198 -3.48 -0.50 -21.59
CA THR A 198 -3.64 -1.73 -20.78
C THR A 198 -3.40 -2.99 -21.61
N ARG A 199 -3.89 -3.03 -22.87
CA ARG A 199 -3.63 -4.15 -23.79
C ARG A 199 -2.15 -4.24 -24.17
N ASP A 200 -1.50 -3.09 -24.36
CA ASP A 200 -0.07 -3.04 -24.64
C ASP A 200 0.74 -3.63 -23.48
N VAL A 201 0.39 -3.28 -22.24
CA VAL A 201 1.00 -3.86 -21.04
C VAL A 201 0.82 -5.37 -20.99
N GLU A 202 -0.42 -5.85 -21.06
CA GLU A 202 -0.75 -7.28 -21.01
C GLU A 202 0.04 -8.12 -22.02
N LYS A 203 0.28 -7.57 -23.22
CA LYS A 203 0.93 -8.27 -24.32
C LYS A 203 2.45 -8.16 -24.30
N ASN A 204 2.99 -6.98 -23.97
CA ASN A 204 4.37 -6.64 -24.30
C ASN A 204 5.26 -6.41 -23.07
N PHE A 205 4.69 -6.26 -21.88
CA PHE A 205 5.48 -6.04 -20.67
C PHE A 205 5.82 -7.37 -19.98
N PRO A 206 6.96 -7.43 -19.25
CA PRO A 206 7.29 -8.57 -18.44
C PRO A 206 6.11 -8.95 -17.55
N TYR A 207 5.83 -10.24 -17.54
CA TYR A 207 4.75 -10.80 -16.77
C TYR A 207 4.99 -10.45 -15.29
N TYR A 208 3.96 -9.88 -14.64
CA TYR A 208 3.99 -9.45 -13.24
C TYR A 208 4.95 -8.29 -12.88
N SER A 209 5.32 -7.45 -13.86
CA SER A 209 5.89 -6.12 -13.58
C SER A 209 4.90 -5.21 -12.83
N ASP A 210 5.38 -4.15 -12.17
CA ASP A 210 4.47 -3.19 -11.51
C ASP A 210 3.51 -2.55 -12.53
N ALA A 211 3.90 -2.43 -13.79
CA ALA A 211 3.01 -1.97 -14.86
C ALA A 211 1.81 -2.93 -15.08
N GLN A 212 2.00 -4.25 -14.99
CA GLN A 212 0.92 -5.24 -15.07
C GLN A 212 -0.06 -5.08 -13.89
N VAL A 213 0.47 -4.81 -12.68
CA VAL A 213 -0.35 -4.52 -11.50
C VAL A 213 -1.20 -3.28 -11.75
N GLY A 214 -0.59 -2.17 -12.19
CA GLY A 214 -1.31 -0.94 -12.52
C GLY A 214 -2.33 -1.10 -13.63
N ALA A 215 -2.07 -1.92 -14.65
CA ALA A 215 -3.06 -2.22 -15.69
C ALA A 215 -4.27 -2.97 -15.14
N ALA A 216 -4.08 -3.92 -14.21
CA ALA A 216 -5.18 -4.63 -13.56
C ALA A 216 -5.95 -3.74 -12.57
N GLU A 217 -5.23 -2.89 -11.82
CA GLU A 217 -5.82 -1.92 -10.89
C GLU A 217 -6.63 -0.84 -11.63
N ALA A 218 -6.12 -0.34 -12.76
CA ALA A 218 -6.85 0.59 -13.62
C ALA A 218 -8.21 0.04 -14.07
N LYS A 219 -8.33 -1.27 -14.31
CA LYS A 219 -9.64 -1.90 -14.61
C LYS A 219 -10.58 -1.84 -13.41
N CYS A 220 -10.08 -2.03 -12.19
CA CYS A 220 -10.88 -1.90 -10.97
C CYS A 220 -11.42 -0.46 -10.83
N ILE A 221 -10.57 0.54 -11.08
CA ILE A 221 -10.94 1.96 -11.03
C ILE A 221 -12.06 2.27 -12.04
N VAL A 222 -11.94 1.80 -13.29
CA VAL A 222 -13.00 1.99 -14.32
C VAL A 222 -14.32 1.35 -13.90
N ARG A 223 -14.28 0.29 -13.09
CA ARG A 223 -15.46 -0.38 -12.54
C ARG A 223 -16.00 0.28 -11.27
N GLY A 224 -15.41 1.39 -10.84
CA GLY A 224 -15.85 2.17 -9.70
C GLY A 224 -15.43 1.61 -8.34
N LEU A 225 -14.51 0.63 -8.30
CA LEU A 225 -13.93 0.16 -7.05
C LEU A 225 -13.09 1.30 -6.43
N PRO A 226 -13.28 1.61 -5.13
CA PRO A 226 -12.51 2.68 -4.49
C PRO A 226 -11.05 2.24 -4.32
N HIS A 227 -10.10 3.18 -4.36
CA HIS A 227 -8.67 2.88 -4.27
C HIS A 227 -8.28 2.05 -3.01
N ASP A 228 -9.03 2.19 -1.91
CA ASP A 228 -8.77 1.49 -0.65
C ASP A 228 -9.52 0.16 -0.51
N PHE A 229 -10.18 -0.34 -1.57
CA PHE A 229 -11.06 -1.52 -1.47
C PHE A 229 -10.35 -2.76 -0.94
N VAL A 230 -9.07 -2.98 -1.29
CA VAL A 230 -8.29 -4.13 -0.81
C VAL A 230 -8.19 -4.13 0.72
N SER A 231 -7.82 -2.99 1.30
CA SER A 231 -7.73 -2.83 2.76
C SER A 231 -9.10 -2.99 3.42
N ARG A 232 -10.15 -2.41 2.83
CA ARG A 232 -11.51 -2.54 3.35
C ARG A 232 -12.04 -3.97 3.30
N ILE A 233 -11.69 -4.75 2.28
CA ILE A 233 -12.07 -6.17 2.21
C ILE A 233 -11.39 -6.97 3.32
N ILE A 234 -10.12 -6.69 3.63
CA ILE A 234 -9.45 -7.30 4.78
C ILE A 234 -10.17 -6.93 6.09
N GLU A 235 -10.49 -5.66 6.30
CA GLU A 235 -11.20 -5.20 7.51
C GLU A 235 -12.57 -5.88 7.65
N ILE A 236 -13.37 -5.87 6.58
CA ILE A 236 -14.68 -6.53 6.53
C ILE A 236 -14.55 -8.02 6.83
N HIS A 237 -13.53 -8.67 6.27
CA HIS A 237 -13.27 -10.07 6.51
C HIS A 237 -13.07 -10.36 8.01
N TYR A 238 -12.38 -9.50 8.76
CA TYR A 238 -12.18 -9.69 10.20
C TYR A 238 -13.40 -9.32 11.05
N GLU A 239 -14.29 -8.45 10.56
CA GLU A 239 -15.46 -7.97 11.31
C GLU A 239 -16.73 -8.79 11.08
N LEU A 240 -16.91 -9.36 9.88
CA LEU A 240 -18.12 -10.10 9.52
C LEU A 240 -17.92 -11.63 9.58
N PRO A 241 -18.96 -12.39 9.99
CA PRO A 241 -18.98 -13.84 9.82
C PRO A 241 -18.72 -14.25 8.37
N TRP A 242 -17.86 -15.26 8.17
CA TRP A 242 -17.40 -15.68 6.84
C TRP A 242 -18.55 -16.09 5.90
N ASP A 243 -19.55 -16.77 6.45
CA ASP A 243 -20.75 -17.25 5.75
C ASP A 243 -21.68 -16.13 5.27
N ARG A 244 -21.49 -14.90 5.77
CA ARG A 244 -22.20 -13.70 5.29
C ARG A 244 -21.55 -13.04 4.08
N LEU A 245 -20.30 -13.37 3.77
CA LEU A 245 -19.62 -12.82 2.60
C LEU A 245 -20.04 -13.58 1.34
N SER A 246 -20.27 -12.86 0.24
CA SER A 246 -20.50 -13.49 -1.06
C SER A 246 -19.28 -14.29 -1.50
N LYS A 247 -19.47 -15.30 -2.35
CA LYS A 247 -18.36 -16.15 -2.80
C LYS A 247 -17.24 -15.37 -3.49
N PRO A 248 -17.50 -14.37 -4.35
CA PRO A 248 -16.45 -13.52 -4.91
C PRO A 248 -15.67 -12.76 -3.82
N VAL A 249 -16.34 -12.22 -2.81
CA VAL A 249 -15.68 -11.49 -1.71
C VAL A 249 -14.81 -12.43 -0.87
N GLN A 250 -15.30 -13.65 -0.59
CA GLN A 250 -14.51 -14.68 0.10
C GLN A 250 -13.23 -15.00 -0.68
N ASN A 251 -13.35 -15.30 -1.99
CA ASN A 251 -12.19 -15.63 -2.82
C ASN A 251 -11.21 -14.46 -2.93
N LEU A 252 -11.72 -13.23 -3.05
CA LEU A 252 -10.88 -12.04 -3.06
C LEU A 252 -10.13 -11.86 -1.73
N ALA A 253 -10.81 -12.01 -0.58
CA ALA A 253 -10.18 -11.91 0.73
C ALA A 253 -9.07 -12.95 0.90
N VAL A 254 -9.33 -14.22 0.53
CA VAL A 254 -8.31 -15.28 0.58
C VAL A 254 -7.14 -14.98 -0.35
N ALA A 255 -7.36 -14.46 -1.56
CA ALA A 255 -6.28 -14.09 -2.47
C ALA A 255 -5.41 -12.96 -1.92
N ILE A 256 -6.01 -11.98 -1.25
CA ILE A 256 -5.29 -10.89 -0.58
C ILE A 256 -4.47 -11.42 0.61
N GLU A 257 -5.03 -12.33 1.40
CA GLU A 257 -4.28 -12.98 2.49
C GLU A 257 -3.13 -13.84 1.97
N LEU A 258 -3.36 -14.64 0.93
CA LEU A 258 -2.31 -15.39 0.26
C LEU A 258 -1.19 -14.45 -0.19
N ASP A 259 -1.51 -13.33 -0.85
CA ASP A 259 -0.51 -12.32 -1.24
C ASP A 259 0.28 -11.77 -0.03
N ALA A 260 -0.40 -11.49 1.08
CA ALA A 260 0.22 -10.94 2.28
C ALA A 260 1.17 -11.94 2.98
N TYR A 261 0.79 -13.22 3.07
CA TYR A 261 1.53 -14.22 3.83
C TYR A 261 2.57 -14.97 2.98
N THR A 262 2.32 -15.17 1.68
CA THR A 262 3.24 -15.90 0.80
C THR A 262 4.51 -15.14 0.47
N TYR A 263 4.60 -13.84 0.81
CA TYR A 263 5.87 -13.10 0.77
C TYR A 263 6.99 -13.80 1.55
N SER A 264 6.62 -14.48 2.63
CA SER A 264 7.54 -15.23 3.49
C SER A 264 7.47 -16.74 3.25
N GLY A 265 6.86 -17.18 2.15
CA GLY A 265 6.62 -18.58 1.80
C GLY A 265 5.19 -19.06 2.05
N ILE A 266 4.77 -20.11 1.33
CA ILE A 266 3.41 -20.69 1.44
C ILE A 266 3.17 -21.30 2.81
N GLU A 267 4.22 -21.79 3.46
CA GLU A 267 4.18 -22.29 4.81
C GLU A 267 3.71 -21.24 5.82
N GLN A 268 4.06 -19.98 5.63
CA GLN A 268 3.61 -18.89 6.50
C GLN A 268 2.12 -18.67 6.34
N TYR A 269 1.59 -18.82 5.12
CA TYR A 269 0.14 -18.81 4.91
C TYR A 269 -0.53 -19.97 5.65
N ILE A 270 0.02 -21.18 5.63
CA ILE A 270 -0.61 -22.30 6.36
C ILE A 270 -0.48 -22.11 7.89
N LEU A 271 0.63 -21.58 8.38
CA LEU A 271 0.82 -21.31 9.82
C LEU A 271 -0.14 -20.22 10.35
N GLN A 272 -0.36 -19.15 9.58
CA GLN A 272 -1.13 -17.97 10.01
C GLN A 272 -2.61 -18.04 9.57
N GLY A 273 -2.87 -18.58 8.37
CA GLY A 273 -4.18 -18.63 7.71
C GLY A 273 -4.68 -20.04 7.40
N GLY A 274 -4.01 -21.09 7.87
CA GLY A 274 -4.24 -22.50 7.50
C GLY A 274 -5.65 -23.03 7.74
N HIS A 275 -6.43 -22.38 8.59
CA HIS A 275 -7.83 -22.71 8.83
C HIS A 275 -8.74 -22.58 7.60
N ARG A 276 -8.24 -22.01 6.47
CA ARG A 276 -8.99 -21.78 5.22
C ARG A 276 -8.31 -22.33 3.98
N VAL A 277 -7.42 -23.31 4.15
CA VAL A 277 -6.69 -23.94 3.06
C VAL A 277 -7.59 -24.43 1.92
N GLU A 278 -8.76 -24.98 2.24
CA GLU A 278 -9.73 -25.42 1.22
C GLU A 278 -10.22 -24.25 0.33
N PHE A 279 -10.48 -23.09 0.94
CA PHE A 279 -10.84 -21.87 0.19
C PHE A 279 -9.66 -21.32 -0.61
N ALA A 280 -8.42 -21.46 -0.12
CA ALA A 280 -7.23 -21.07 -0.88
C ALA A 280 -7.05 -21.93 -2.13
N ILE A 281 -7.24 -23.24 -2.02
CA ILE A 281 -7.23 -24.15 -3.17
C ILE A 281 -8.28 -23.71 -4.20
N GLU A 282 -9.52 -23.51 -3.76
CA GLU A 282 -10.60 -23.09 -4.66
C GLU A 282 -10.31 -21.73 -5.30
N THR A 283 -9.84 -20.76 -4.52
CA THR A 283 -9.48 -19.42 -5.01
C THR A 283 -8.41 -19.49 -6.09
N LEU A 284 -7.33 -20.25 -5.86
CA LEU A 284 -6.24 -20.41 -6.81
C LEU A 284 -6.67 -21.17 -8.07
N GLN A 285 -7.61 -22.11 -7.95
CA GLN A 285 -8.24 -22.77 -9.10
C GLN A 285 -9.05 -21.79 -9.95
N ILE A 286 -9.91 -20.99 -9.32
CA ILE A 286 -10.75 -19.99 -10.00
C ILE A 286 -9.90 -18.93 -10.69
N MET A 287 -8.83 -18.47 -10.02
CA MET A 287 -7.91 -17.47 -10.59
C MET A 287 -6.88 -18.06 -11.57
N GLY A 288 -6.88 -19.38 -11.79
CA GLY A 288 -6.00 -20.05 -12.76
C GLY A 288 -4.51 -20.08 -12.38
N LYS A 289 -4.17 -19.99 -11.09
CA LYS A 289 -2.78 -19.96 -10.62
C LYS A 289 -2.25 -21.37 -10.32
N HIS A 290 -2.15 -22.19 -11.37
CA HIS A 290 -1.81 -23.61 -11.27
C HIS A 290 -0.50 -23.91 -10.52
N THR A 291 0.55 -23.11 -10.70
CA THR A 291 1.82 -23.31 -10.00
C THR A 291 1.69 -23.10 -8.49
N LEU A 292 1.01 -22.03 -8.06
CA LEU A 292 0.84 -21.76 -6.63
C LEU A 292 -0.13 -22.74 -5.99
N LEU A 293 -1.17 -23.12 -6.73
CA LEU A 293 -2.09 -24.20 -6.34
C LEU A 293 -1.33 -25.51 -6.11
N TRP A 294 -0.49 -25.91 -7.08
CA TRP A 294 0.33 -27.10 -6.95
C TRP A 294 1.24 -27.00 -5.73
N LYS A 295 1.97 -25.90 -5.56
CA LYS A 295 2.85 -25.71 -4.39
C LYS A 295 2.07 -25.81 -3.07
N LEU A 296 0.91 -25.17 -2.96
CA LEU A 296 0.05 -25.24 -1.78
C LEU A 296 -0.41 -26.67 -1.51
N GLN A 297 -0.84 -27.41 -2.53
CA GLN A 297 -1.23 -28.82 -2.41
C GLN A 297 -0.08 -29.69 -1.92
N GLN A 298 1.13 -29.48 -2.44
CA GLN A 298 2.32 -30.20 -1.98
C GLN A 298 2.69 -29.86 -0.53
N CYS A 299 2.53 -28.59 -0.11
CA CYS A 299 2.71 -28.21 1.31
C CYS A 299 1.74 -28.96 2.22
N ILE A 300 0.47 -29.07 1.82
CA ILE A 300 -0.57 -29.73 2.61
C ILE A 300 -0.32 -31.23 2.68
N GLU A 301 0.12 -31.84 1.58
CA GLU A 301 0.49 -33.25 1.54
C GLU A 301 1.67 -33.55 2.48
N LEU A 302 2.68 -32.69 2.49
CA LEU A 302 3.89 -32.86 3.30
C LEU A 302 3.68 -32.56 4.79
N PHE A 303 2.93 -31.50 5.10
CA PHE A 303 2.83 -30.98 6.47
C PHE A 303 1.45 -31.18 7.12
N GLY A 304 0.43 -31.50 6.33
CA GLY A 304 -0.96 -31.49 6.74
C GLY A 304 -1.57 -30.08 6.71
N PRO A 305 -2.90 -29.96 6.87
CA PRO A 305 -3.60 -28.67 6.84
C PRO A 305 -3.23 -27.75 8.02
N ALA A 306 -2.65 -28.31 9.09
CA ALA A 306 -2.14 -27.55 10.23
C ALA A 306 -0.82 -26.82 9.93
N GLY A 307 -0.18 -27.11 8.79
CA GLY A 307 1.05 -26.47 8.36
C GLY A 307 2.31 -27.07 8.96
N ILE A 308 3.42 -26.35 8.77
CA ILE A 308 4.75 -26.82 9.14
C ILE A 308 4.85 -27.06 10.66
N PRO A 309 5.25 -28.28 11.11
CA PRO A 309 5.50 -28.54 12.52
C PRO A 309 6.50 -27.54 13.12
N ILE A 310 6.25 -27.10 14.36
CA ILE A 310 7.17 -26.21 15.08
C ILE A 310 8.50 -26.93 15.37
N ASP A 311 8.42 -28.24 15.64
CA ASP A 311 9.59 -29.07 15.94
C ASP A 311 10.46 -29.29 14.70
N PHE A 312 11.75 -28.94 14.82
CA PHE A 312 12.69 -29.04 13.70
C PHE A 312 12.94 -30.49 13.29
N LYS A 313 12.95 -31.43 14.23
CA LYS A 313 13.22 -32.84 13.95
C LYS A 313 12.04 -33.45 13.17
N GLU A 314 10.81 -33.18 13.58
CA GLU A 314 9.62 -33.61 12.84
C GLU A 314 9.60 -33.04 11.42
N ARG A 315 10.03 -31.78 11.22
CA ARG A 315 10.22 -31.23 9.87
C ARG A 315 11.25 -32.01 9.07
N ALA A 316 12.43 -32.25 9.64
CA ALA A 316 13.53 -32.95 8.97
C ALA A 316 13.15 -34.39 8.61
N ASP A 317 12.50 -35.11 9.53
CA ASP A 317 12.07 -36.49 9.33
C ASP A 317 11.06 -36.57 8.15
N ARG A 318 10.07 -35.67 8.10
CA ARG A 318 9.11 -35.61 6.97
C ARG A 318 9.76 -35.18 5.65
N MET A 319 10.82 -34.38 5.70
CA MET A 319 11.57 -33.97 4.51
C MET A 319 12.41 -35.11 3.94
N ASP A 320 13.05 -35.89 4.81
CA ASP A 320 13.87 -37.05 4.45
C ASP A 320 13.01 -38.18 3.86
N GLU A 321 11.75 -38.32 4.31
CA GLU A 321 10.78 -39.25 3.75
C GLU A 321 10.35 -38.92 2.30
N ASN A 322 10.61 -37.70 1.82
CA ASN A 322 10.18 -37.20 0.50
C ASN A 322 11.35 -36.82 -0.43
N ASP A 323 12.51 -37.46 -0.25
CA ASP A 323 13.73 -37.27 -1.07
C ASP A 323 14.24 -35.80 -1.17
N GLY A 324 13.76 -34.88 -0.32
CA GLY A 324 14.16 -33.45 -0.30
C GLY A 324 13.77 -32.61 -1.53
N PHE A 325 13.31 -33.23 -2.62
CA PHE A 325 12.94 -32.56 -3.87
C PHE A 325 11.66 -31.73 -3.74
N ILE A 326 10.66 -32.25 -3.04
CA ILE A 326 9.41 -31.54 -2.79
C ILE A 326 9.64 -30.34 -1.87
N PHE A 327 10.46 -30.49 -0.83
CA PHE A 327 10.79 -29.39 0.07
C PHE A 327 11.54 -28.25 -0.64
N SER A 328 12.54 -28.56 -1.47
CA SER A 328 13.27 -27.55 -2.26
C SER A 328 12.38 -26.84 -3.29
N SER A 329 11.34 -27.51 -3.81
CA SER A 329 10.36 -26.94 -4.74
C SER A 329 9.27 -26.10 -4.05
N ILE A 330 8.95 -26.42 -2.79
CA ILE A 330 7.98 -25.72 -1.96
C ILE A 330 8.59 -24.47 -1.31
N MET A 331 9.73 -24.63 -0.63
CA MET A 331 10.28 -23.64 0.29
C MET A 331 11.11 -22.55 -0.39
N ASP A 332 11.31 -22.63 -1.71
CA ASP A 332 12.10 -21.68 -2.50
C ASP A 332 13.41 -21.23 -1.79
N MET A 333 14.06 -22.13 -1.02
CA MET A 333 15.23 -21.79 -0.20
C MET A 333 16.43 -21.33 -1.04
N GLN A 334 16.35 -21.46 -2.37
CA GLN A 334 17.34 -21.01 -3.34
C GLN A 334 16.85 -19.92 -4.30
N TYR A 335 15.56 -19.54 -4.28
CA TYR A 335 15.00 -18.50 -5.14
C TYR A 335 14.41 -17.36 -4.30
N GLN A 336 15.29 -16.56 -3.70
CA GLN A 336 14.91 -15.33 -2.99
C GLN A 336 14.23 -14.25 -3.88
N GLU A 337 14.05 -14.48 -5.19
CA GLU A 337 13.73 -13.38 -6.12
C GLU A 337 12.53 -13.56 -7.08
N ASN A 338 11.92 -14.76 -7.22
CA ASN A 338 11.02 -15.01 -8.37
C ASN A 338 9.54 -15.35 -8.07
N LEU A 339 9.13 -15.58 -6.82
CA LEU A 339 7.72 -15.50 -6.42
C LEU A 339 7.44 -14.12 -5.80
N LYS A 340 7.65 -13.05 -6.56
CA LYS A 340 7.24 -11.72 -6.11
C LYS A 340 5.71 -11.69 -6.06
N SER A 341 5.16 -11.27 -4.91
CA SER A 341 3.74 -10.98 -4.60
C SER A 341 2.87 -10.45 -5.77
N ARG A 342 3.49 -9.74 -6.72
CA ARG A 342 2.85 -9.09 -7.87
C ARG A 342 1.96 -10.02 -8.69
N ASP A 343 2.26 -11.31 -8.79
CA ASP A 343 1.45 -12.28 -9.53
C ASP A 343 0.02 -12.37 -9.00
N LEU A 344 -0.10 -12.56 -7.69
CA LEU A 344 -1.39 -12.63 -7.02
C LEU A 344 -2.10 -11.29 -7.11
N LYS A 345 -1.37 -10.17 -7.03
CA LYS A 345 -1.95 -8.83 -7.22
C LYS A 345 -2.62 -8.65 -8.56
N VAL A 346 -1.93 -8.99 -9.65
CA VAL A 346 -2.51 -8.92 -11.01
C VAL A 346 -3.77 -9.78 -11.09
N LEU A 347 -3.74 -10.99 -10.52
CA LEU A 347 -4.88 -11.90 -10.57
C LEU A 347 -6.06 -11.42 -9.74
N TYR A 348 -5.85 -11.04 -8.48
CA TYR A 348 -6.96 -10.60 -7.65
C TYR A 348 -7.52 -9.25 -8.09
N TYR A 349 -6.72 -8.37 -8.71
CA TYR A 349 -7.25 -7.15 -9.32
C TYR A 349 -8.10 -7.46 -10.55
N ASN A 350 -7.63 -8.35 -11.43
CA ASN A 350 -8.45 -8.77 -12.57
C ASN A 350 -9.74 -9.46 -12.12
N PHE A 351 -9.67 -10.31 -11.10
CA PHE A 351 -10.84 -10.94 -10.48
C PHE A 351 -11.78 -9.89 -9.86
N ALA A 352 -11.25 -8.94 -9.11
CA ALA A 352 -12.04 -7.87 -8.50
C ALA A 352 -12.73 -7.00 -9.57
N ALA A 353 -12.06 -6.69 -10.67
CA ALA A 353 -12.66 -5.97 -11.79
C ALA A 353 -13.79 -6.75 -12.47
N GLN A 354 -13.74 -8.09 -12.49
CA GLN A 354 -14.79 -8.95 -13.03
C GLN A 354 -16.01 -9.05 -12.09
N HIS A 355 -15.79 -8.98 -10.78
CA HIS A 355 -16.80 -9.09 -9.72
C HIS A 355 -17.05 -7.78 -8.98
N ALA A 356 -16.87 -6.65 -9.66
CA ALA A 356 -16.89 -5.34 -9.04
C ALA A 356 -18.25 -5.01 -8.40
N GLU A 357 -19.36 -5.49 -8.98
CA GLU A 357 -20.70 -5.22 -8.47
C GLU A 357 -20.92 -5.86 -7.09
N GLU A 358 -20.55 -7.14 -6.93
CA GLU A 358 -20.66 -7.87 -5.68
C GLU A 358 -19.73 -7.30 -4.60
N ILE A 359 -18.54 -6.87 -4.99
CA ILE A 359 -17.57 -6.22 -4.09
C ILE A 359 -18.12 -4.87 -3.62
N LEU A 360 -18.64 -4.04 -4.55
CA LEU A 360 -19.24 -2.75 -4.21
C LEU A 360 -20.44 -2.88 -3.29
N LEU A 361 -21.27 -3.91 -3.49
CA LEU A 361 -22.40 -4.20 -2.60
C LEU A 361 -21.91 -4.51 -1.18
N CYS A 362 -20.95 -5.42 -1.05
CA CYS A 362 -20.35 -5.77 0.24
C CYS A 362 -19.75 -4.55 0.96
N LEU A 363 -18.99 -3.70 0.25
CA LEU A 363 -18.41 -2.48 0.80
C LEU A 363 -19.48 -1.50 1.32
N LYS A 364 -20.63 -1.37 0.63
CA LYS A 364 -21.75 -0.51 1.04
C LYS A 364 -22.47 -1.05 2.28
N GLU A 365 -22.70 -2.36 2.33
CA GLU A 365 -23.37 -3.02 3.45
C GLU A 365 -22.53 -2.91 4.73
N ALA A 366 -21.22 -3.16 4.64
CA ALA A 366 -20.30 -2.99 5.77
C ALA A 366 -20.29 -1.55 6.29
N THR A 367 -20.25 -0.56 5.40
CA THR A 367 -20.29 0.87 5.78
C THR A 367 -21.60 1.23 6.52
N SER A 368 -22.69 0.53 6.21
CA SER A 368 -24.01 0.76 6.82
C SER A 368 -24.17 0.04 8.15
N ALA A 369 -23.49 -1.09 8.36
CA ALA A 369 -23.52 -1.84 9.62
C ALA A 369 -22.66 -1.20 10.73
N VAL A 370 -21.71 -0.34 10.37
CA VAL A 370 -20.80 0.36 11.29
C VAL A 370 -21.37 1.71 11.78
N LYS A 371 -22.41 2.24 11.11
CA LYS A 371 -23.18 3.42 11.56
C LYS A 371 -24.35 3.02 12.44
#